data_AF-A0A957L6Q7-F1
#
_entry.id   AF-A0A957L6Q7-F1
#
_cell.length_a   1.000
_cell.length_b   1.000
_cell.length_c   1.000
_cell.angle_alpha   90.00
_cell.angle_beta   90.00
_cell.angle_gamma   90.00
#
_symmetry.space_group_name_H-M   'P 1'
#
loop_
_entity.id
_entity.type
_entity.pdbx_description
1 polymer ?
#
loop_
_entity_poly.entity_id
_entity_poly.type
_entity_poly.pdbx_seq_one_letter_code
_entity_poly.pdbx_strand_id
1 'polypeptide(L)'
;AEAGPGDFVYFDPPYAPLSATSSFTSYSRHGFNADDQRRLAATFRNLSERDCKIMLSNSSAPLIYELYDGFHIEEIQARRAINSKADGRGPVKELLILNY
;
A
#
# COMPACT_ATOMS: atom_id res chain seq x y z
N ALA A 1 -6.40 -21.93 -2.37
CA ALA A 1 -5.39 -21.96 -3.44
C ALA A 1 -4.17 -21.24 -2.90
N GLU A 2 -2.98 -21.84 -3.02
CA GLU A 2 -1.72 -21.19 -2.66
C GLU A 2 -1.10 -20.62 -3.95
N ALA A 3 -0.56 -19.41 -3.88
CA ALA A 3 0.19 -18.82 -4.99
C ALA A 3 1.61 -19.40 -5.03
N GLY A 4 2.14 -19.63 -6.23
CA GLY A 4 3.44 -20.24 -6.45
C GLY A 4 4.19 -19.68 -7.67
N PRO A 5 5.29 -20.34 -8.07
CA PRO A 5 6.15 -19.86 -9.14
C PRO A 5 5.38 -19.58 -10.44
N GLY A 6 5.58 -18.39 -11.00
CA GLY A 6 4.92 -17.96 -12.24
C GLY A 6 3.55 -17.32 -12.06
N ASP A 7 2.97 -17.33 -10.85
CA ASP A 7 1.76 -16.57 -10.56
C ASP A 7 2.06 -15.07 -10.47
N PHE A 8 1.06 -14.26 -10.84
CA PHE A 8 1.05 -12.82 -10.60
C PHE A 8 0.02 -12.47 -9.52
N VAL A 9 0.47 -11.80 -8.46
CA VAL A 9 -0.37 -11.40 -7.33
C VAL A 9 -0.42 -9.88 -7.25
N TYR A 10 -1.63 -9.33 -7.26
CA TYR A 10 -1.86 -7.90 -7.07
C TYR A 10 -2.56 -7.63 -5.74
N PHE A 11 -2.02 -6.70 -4.96
CA PHE A 11 -2.58 -6.24 -3.69
C PHE A 11 -3.05 -4.80 -3.77
N ASP A 12 -4.30 -4.55 -3.39
CA ASP A 12 -4.91 -3.22 -3.26
C ASP A 12 -5.60 -3.09 -1.89
N PRO A 13 -4.82 -3.00 -0.78
CA PRO A 13 -5.37 -2.91 0.56
C PRO A 13 -5.96 -1.52 0.83
N PRO A 14 -6.67 -1.31 1.96
CA PRO A 14 -6.92 0.04 2.44
C PRO A 14 -5.60 0.78 2.66
N TYR A 15 -5.46 1.96 2.07
CA TYR A 15 -4.20 2.70 2.05
C TYR A 15 -3.81 3.24 3.43
N ALA A 16 -2.51 3.26 3.71
CA ALA A 16 -2.01 3.92 4.89
C ALA A 16 -2.34 5.43 4.87
N PRO A 17 -2.66 6.02 6.02
CA PRO A 17 -2.92 7.46 6.12
C PRO A 17 -1.61 8.24 6.00
N LEU A 18 -1.63 9.37 5.27
CA LEU A 18 -0.44 10.18 5.00
C LEU A 18 0.14 10.89 6.24
N SER A 19 -0.68 11.14 7.27
CA SER A 19 -0.23 11.64 8.56
C SER A 19 -0.89 10.89 9.71
N ALA A 20 -0.16 10.69 10.81
CA ALA A 20 -0.69 10.06 12.02
C ALA A 20 -1.90 10.83 12.59
N THR A 21 -1.95 12.15 12.40
CA THR A 21 -3.05 13.01 12.83
C THR A 21 -4.29 12.94 11.94
N SER A 22 -4.14 12.55 10.67
CA SER A 22 -5.28 12.36 9.74
C SER A 22 -6.07 11.07 10.01
N SER A 23 -5.50 10.17 10.81
CA SER A 23 -6.03 8.83 11.10
C SER A 23 -6.30 8.56 12.57
N PHE A 24 -5.78 9.37 13.49
CA PHE A 24 -6.05 9.18 14.93
C PHE A 24 -7.51 9.49 15.32
N THR A 25 -8.32 10.06 14.42
CA THR A 25 -9.72 10.44 14.67
C THR A 25 -10.78 9.47 14.14
N SER A 26 -10.43 8.43 13.39
CA SER A 26 -11.41 7.40 13.00
C SER A 26 -11.10 6.05 13.65
N TYR A 27 -11.60 5.90 14.87
CA TYR A 27 -11.89 4.61 15.49
C TYR A 27 -12.57 3.67 14.48
N SER A 28 -11.80 2.80 13.85
CA SER A 28 -12.35 1.58 13.27
C SER A 28 -11.82 0.42 14.10
N ARG A 29 -12.66 -0.06 15.01
CA ARG A 29 -12.45 -1.30 15.78
C ARG A 29 -12.30 -2.55 14.87
N HIS A 30 -12.33 -2.36 13.54
CA HIS A 30 -12.28 -3.35 12.45
C HIS A 30 -11.49 -2.85 11.20
N GLY A 31 -10.69 -1.78 11.29
CA GLY A 31 -9.97 -1.24 10.12
C GLY A 31 -8.58 -1.83 9.92
N PHE A 32 -8.09 -1.74 8.68
CA PHE A 32 -6.73 -2.14 8.29
C PHE A 32 -5.72 -1.16 8.87
N ASN A 33 -5.08 -1.55 9.96
CA ASN A 33 -4.20 -0.68 10.74
C ASN A 33 -2.72 -0.87 10.40
N ALA A 34 -1.82 -0.24 11.15
CA ALA A 34 -0.38 -0.35 10.91
C ALA A 34 0.14 -1.79 11.07
N ASP A 35 -0.42 -2.58 11.98
CA ASP A 35 -0.05 -3.99 12.16
C ASP A 35 -0.55 -4.86 11.01
N ASP A 36 -1.71 -4.54 10.43
CA ASP A 36 -2.19 -5.19 9.22
C ASP A 36 -1.32 -4.85 8.00
N GLN A 37 -0.86 -3.61 7.88
CA GLN A 37 0.14 -3.21 6.86
C GLN A 37 1.45 -4.00 7.04
N ARG A 38 1.95 -4.16 8.28
CA ARG A 38 3.12 -4.98 8.59
C ARG A 38 2.92 -6.44 8.21
N ARG A 39 1.75 -7.01 8.52
CA ARG A 39 1.41 -8.39 8.17
C ARG A 39 1.33 -8.61 6.66
N LEU A 40 0.77 -7.64 5.93
CA LEU A 40 0.77 -7.67 4.47
C LEU A 40 2.19 -7.59 3.89
N ALA A 41 3.05 -6.72 4.43
CA ALA A 41 4.45 -6.62 4.00
C ALA A 41 5.24 -7.91 4.24
N ALA A 42 4.95 -8.65 5.32
CA ALA A 42 5.52 -9.98 5.55
C ALA A 42 5.02 -11.00 4.52
N THR A 43 3.73 -10.96 4.18
CA THR A 43 3.13 -11.82 3.15
C THR A 43 3.73 -11.54 1.77
N PHE A 44 3.89 -10.26 1.42
CA PHE A 44 4.52 -9.83 0.17
C PHE A 44 5.94 -10.41 0.03
N ARG A 45 6.77 -10.28 1.07
CA ARG A 45 8.13 -10.88 1.09
C ARG A 45 8.08 -12.39 0.92
N ASN A 46 7.21 -13.08 1.65
CA ASN A 46 7.14 -14.53 1.57
C ASN A 46 6.69 -15.03 0.19
N LEU A 47 5.77 -14.33 -0.48
CA LEU A 47 5.41 -14.65 -1.85
C LEU A 47 6.55 -14.34 -2.83
N SER A 48 7.34 -13.29 -2.57
CA SER A 48 8.50 -12.95 -3.39
C SER A 48 9.56 -14.05 -3.33
N GLU A 49 9.77 -14.63 -2.16
CA GLU A 49 10.67 -15.79 -1.95
C GLU A 49 10.17 -17.07 -2.67
N ARG A 50 8.88 -17.14 -3.00
CA ARG A 50 8.25 -18.25 -3.73
C ARG A 50 8.24 -18.07 -5.24
N ASP A 51 9.01 -17.12 -5.77
CA ASP A 51 9.11 -16.83 -7.21
C ASP A 51 7.78 -16.39 -7.86
N CYS A 52 6.91 -15.78 -7.06
CA CYS A 52 5.73 -15.08 -7.55
C CYS A 52 6.14 -13.69 -8.06
N LYS A 53 5.47 -13.19 -9.11
CA LYS A 53 5.52 -11.76 -9.45
C LYS A 53 4.46 -11.02 -8.66
N ILE A 54 4.83 -9.95 -7.99
CA ILE A 54 3.93 -9.27 -7.06
C ILE A 54 3.95 -7.77 -7.32
N MET A 55 2.75 -7.19 -7.32
CA MET A 55 2.54 -5.75 -7.37
C MET A 55 1.62 -5.34 -6.23
N LEU A 56 1.91 -4.21 -5.58
CA LEU A 56 1.09 -3.66 -4.52
C LEU A 56 0.90 -2.15 -4.72
N SER A 57 -0.34 -1.69 -4.64
CA SER A 57 -0.68 -0.27 -4.62
C SER A 57 -0.84 0.23 -3.18
N ASN A 58 -0.35 1.43 -2.87
CA ASN A 58 -0.59 2.07 -1.57
C ASN A 58 -0.41 3.59 -1.61
N SER A 59 -0.64 4.26 -0.49
CA SER A 59 -0.31 5.68 -0.30
C SER A 59 1.21 5.92 -0.22
N SER A 60 1.62 7.17 -0.41
CA SER A 60 2.98 7.64 -0.08
C SER A 60 3.20 7.93 1.42
N ALA A 61 2.55 7.20 2.33
CA ALA A 61 2.79 7.38 3.77
C ALA A 61 4.21 6.90 4.13
N PRO A 62 4.94 7.56 5.07
CA PRO A 62 6.30 7.16 5.45
C PRO A 62 6.43 5.68 5.84
N LEU A 63 5.43 5.15 6.56
CA LEU A 63 5.37 3.73 6.93
C LEU A 63 5.47 2.79 5.72
N ILE A 64 4.89 3.13 4.57
CA ILE A 64 4.92 2.26 3.39
C ILE A 64 6.33 2.17 2.82
N TYR A 65 7.06 3.29 2.72
CA TYR A 65 8.46 3.26 2.30
C TYR A 65 9.31 2.39 3.24
N GLU A 66 9.11 2.50 4.55
CA GLU A 66 9.81 1.67 5.54
C GLU A 66 9.47 0.16 5.39
N LEU A 67 8.20 -0.17 5.17
CA LEU A 67 7.75 -1.55 5.11
C LEU A 67 8.23 -2.29 3.87
N TYR A 68 8.46 -1.58 2.77
CA TYR A 68 8.85 -2.16 1.48
C TYR A 68 10.25 -1.72 1.03
N ASP A 69 11.09 -1.28 1.96
CA ASP A 69 12.51 -1.04 1.69
C ASP A 69 13.17 -2.28 1.08
N GLY A 70 14.00 -2.04 0.05
CA GLY A 70 14.64 -3.10 -0.75
C GLY A 70 13.82 -3.62 -1.94
N PHE A 71 12.57 -3.17 -2.12
CA PHE A 71 11.78 -3.43 -3.34
C PHE A 71 11.80 -2.23 -4.30
N HIS A 72 11.37 -2.47 -5.54
CA HIS A 72 11.20 -1.39 -6.52
C HIS A 72 9.92 -0.61 -6.19
N ILE A 73 10.05 0.71 -6.01
CA ILE A 73 8.94 1.60 -5.63
C ILE A 73 8.81 2.69 -6.69
N GLU A 74 7.65 2.74 -7.35
CA GLU A 74 7.30 3.78 -8.30
C GLU A 74 6.31 4.77 -7.68
N GLU A 75 6.66 6.06 -7.68
CA GLU A 75 5.74 7.13 -7.28
C GLU A 75 4.84 7.53 -8.46
N ILE A 76 3.53 7.46 -8.24
CA ILE A 76 2.51 7.86 -9.21
C ILE A 76 1.78 9.09 -8.69
N GLN A 77 1.57 10.06 -9.58
CA GLN A 77 0.66 11.17 -9.29
C GLN A 77 -0.77 10.75 -9.59
N ALA A 78 -1.50 10.33 -8.57
CA ALA A 78 -2.92 10.03 -8.68
C ALA A 78 -3.74 11.31 -8.52
N ARG A 79 -4.56 11.61 -9.54
CA ARG A 79 -5.47 12.75 -9.49
C ARG A 79 -6.78 12.31 -8.84
N ARG A 80 -7.01 12.69 -7.57
CA ARG A 80 -8.31 12.48 -6.92
C ARG A 80 -9.35 13.45 -7.49
N ALA A 81 -9.93 13.09 -8.64
CA ALA A 81 -10.96 13.89 -9.29
C ALA A 81 -12.27 13.94 -8.49
N ILE A 82 -12.52 12.95 -7.63
CA ILE A 82 -13.75 12.81 -6.82
C ILE A 82 -13.38 12.99 -5.35
N ASN A 83 -13.30 14.25 -4.90
CA ASN A 83 -13.29 14.60 -3.48
C ASN A 83 -14.50 15.50 -3.19
N SER A 84 -15.27 15.18 -2.15
CA SER A 84 -16.43 15.94 -1.68
C SER A 84 -16.03 17.32 -1.14
N LYS A 85 -14.77 17.51 -0.77
CA LYS A 85 -14.17 18.79 -0.39
C LYS A 85 -13.29 19.32 -1.54
N ALA A 86 -13.61 20.52 -2.04
CA ALA A 86 -12.94 21.12 -3.19
C ALA A 86 -11.44 21.40 -2.93
N ASP A 87 -11.11 21.71 -1.69
CA ASP A 87 -9.78 21.94 -1.10
C ASP A 87 -8.97 20.63 -0.92
N GLY A 88 -9.62 19.47 -0.93
CA GLY A 88 -8.96 18.15 -0.95
C GLY A 88 -8.70 17.62 -2.36
N ARG A 89 -8.99 18.41 -3.41
CA ARG A 89 -8.70 18.07 -4.81
C ARG A 89 -7.29 18.54 -5.14
N GLY A 90 -6.33 17.63 -5.04
CA GLY A 90 -4.94 17.85 -5.42
C GLY A 90 -4.28 16.53 -5.84
N PRO A 91 -3.09 16.59 -6.47
CA PRO A 91 -2.32 15.38 -6.74
C PRO A 91 -1.98 14.72 -5.41
N VAL A 92 -2.44 13.48 -5.23
CA VAL A 92 -1.99 12.63 -4.12
C VAL A 92 -0.93 11.71 -4.69
N LYS A 93 0.22 11.62 -3.99
CA LYS A 93 1.24 10.65 -4.34
C LYS A 93 0.78 9.28 -3.86
N GLU A 94 0.74 8.34 -4.80
CA GLU A 94 0.49 6.93 -4.56
C GLU A 94 1.73 6.15 -5.00
N LEU A 95 1.89 4.94 -4.48
CA LEU A 95 3.02 4.08 -4.72
C LEU A 95 2.58 2.80 -5.41
N LEU A 96 3.34 2.35 -6.41
CA LEU A 96 3.38 0.95 -6.82
C LEU A 96 4.65 0.32 -6.30
N ILE A 97 4.52 -0.81 -5.63
CA ILE A 97 5.63 -1.60 -5.08
C ILE A 97 5.70 -2.91 -5.86
N LEU A 98 6.88 -3.23 -6.37
CA LEU A 98 7.16 -4.33 -7.30
C LEU A 98 8.36 -5.15 -6.83
N ASN A 99 8.33 -6.47 -7.08
CA ASN A 99 9.45 -7.36 -6.81
C ASN A 99 10.24 -7.78 -8.07
N TYR A 100 10.04 -7.08 -9.19
CA TYR A 100 10.65 -7.36 -10.49
C TYR A 100 11.01 -6.07 -11.24
#